data_AF-A0A930U9R3-F1
#
_entry.id   AF-A0A930U9R3-F1
#
_cell.length_a   1.000
_cell.length_b   1.000
_cell.length_c   1.000
_cell.angle_alpha   90.00
_cell.angle_beta   90.00
_cell.angle_gamma   90.00
#
_symmetry.space_group_name_H-M   'P 1'
#
loop_
_entity.id
_entity.type
_entity.pdbx_description
1 polymer ?
#
loop_
_entity_poly.entity_id
_entity_poly.type
_entity_poly.pdbx_seq_one_letter_code
_entity_poly.pdbx_strand_id
1 'polypeptide(L)'
;MKKFTLIALLFCSFTILFAQAPQKMSYQSVIRKTDGTLVVNTLVGIKISILQGSASGTAVYVETQTTTTNANGLATLAIGGGTPVTGTFAGINWTSGTYFIKTETDPTGGTNYTITGTSQLLSVPYALYAGSSQNKGKTSITLTGNITDAQAAAQIAAESGSYTESLYILNTTALTTVNLSTLTNASQIVITNNASLKTVNFSNLTTIGNRFYIQRNPVLSSIGFPSLTYVGFLGVYLSGNALPSSQINTILNKLVTATIYTGSAINLNRQTPSSPPTGQGIIDKQTLINAGIQVSTD
;
A
#
# COMPACT_ATOMS: atom_id res chain seq x y z
N MET A 1 -40.08 24.13 13.26
CA MET A 1 -39.10 24.39 12.18
C MET A 1 -37.74 24.87 12.71
N LYS A 2 -37.66 25.85 13.63
CA LYS A 2 -36.38 26.38 14.19
C LYS A 2 -35.45 25.34 14.86
N LYS A 3 -35.99 24.28 15.47
CA LYS A 3 -35.19 23.20 16.10
C LYS A 3 -34.54 22.24 15.09
N PHE A 4 -35.12 22.07 13.91
CA PHE A 4 -34.55 21.24 12.84
C PHE A 4 -33.41 21.96 12.10
N THR A 5 -33.50 23.28 11.97
CA THR A 5 -32.44 24.10 11.36
C THR A 5 -31.17 24.10 12.21
N LEU A 6 -31.30 24.06 13.54
CA LEU A 6 -30.15 24.01 14.45
C LEU A 6 -29.39 22.67 14.39
N ILE A 7 -30.11 21.55 14.19
CA ILE A 7 -29.53 20.21 14.06
C ILE A 7 -28.84 20.04 12.69
N ALA A 8 -29.42 20.61 11.62
CA ALA A 8 -28.80 20.61 10.30
C ALA A 8 -27.50 21.46 10.25
N LEU A 9 -27.43 22.55 11.02
CA LEU A 9 -26.22 23.37 11.13
C LEU A 9 -25.11 22.65 11.91
N LEU A 10 -25.46 21.84 12.92
CA LEU A 10 -24.51 21.09 13.75
C LEU A 10 -23.86 19.90 13.01
N PHE A 11 -24.51 19.35 11.98
CA PHE A 11 -23.93 18.31 11.12
C PHE A 11 -23.00 18.84 10.02
N CYS A 12 -23.03 20.15 9.73
CA CYS A 12 -22.18 20.77 8.71
C CYS A 12 -20.78 21.18 9.22
N SER A 13 -20.54 21.10 10.55
CA SER A 13 -19.30 21.57 11.18
C SER A 13 -18.21 20.51 11.38
N PHE A 14 -18.40 19.27 10.91
CA PHE A 14 -17.35 18.23 10.94
C PHE A 14 -16.56 18.23 9.63
N THR A 15 -15.80 19.30 9.36
CA THR A 15 -14.70 19.22 8.40
C THR A 15 -13.49 18.62 9.11
N ILE A 16 -13.15 17.38 8.78
CA ILE A 16 -11.91 16.73 9.22
C ILE A 16 -10.76 17.50 8.57
N LEU A 17 -10.08 18.34 9.35
CA LEU A 17 -8.87 19.01 8.92
C LEU A 17 -7.73 17.99 8.98
N PHE A 18 -7.22 17.58 7.83
CA PHE A 18 -5.95 16.86 7.76
C PHE A 18 -4.83 17.87 8.03
N ALA A 19 -4.28 17.86 9.25
CA ALA A 19 -3.04 18.57 9.53
C ALA A 19 -1.90 17.85 8.80
N GLN A 20 -1.63 18.23 7.55
CA GLN A 20 -0.45 17.72 6.85
C GLN A 20 0.79 18.40 7.44
N ALA A 21 1.80 17.59 7.74
CA ALA A 21 3.11 18.11 8.11
C ALA A 21 3.55 19.10 7.01
N PRO A 22 4.11 20.27 7.37
CA PRO A 22 4.57 21.22 6.37
C PRO A 22 5.49 20.53 5.36
N GLN A 23 5.19 20.68 4.06
CA GLN A 23 5.98 20.11 2.97
C GLN A 23 7.24 20.94 2.70
N LYS A 24 8.03 21.16 3.75
CA LYS A 24 9.27 21.92 3.71
C LYS A 24 10.24 21.45 4.79
N MET A 25 11.53 21.58 4.54
CA MET A 25 12.59 21.25 5.50
C MET A 25 13.52 22.43 5.73
N SER A 26 13.95 22.66 6.98
CA SER A 26 14.91 23.72 7.28
C SER A 26 16.29 23.40 6.69
N TYR A 27 16.96 24.41 6.16
CA TYR A 27 18.33 24.33 5.67
C TYR A 27 19.11 25.58 6.04
N GLN A 28 20.35 25.39 6.45
CA GLN A 28 21.27 26.46 6.81
C GLN A 28 22.63 26.20 6.19
N SER A 29 23.25 27.25 5.67
CA SER A 29 24.59 27.18 5.11
C SER A 29 25.32 28.51 5.29
N VAL A 30 26.63 28.44 5.50
CA VAL A 30 27.50 29.63 5.55
C VAL A 30 28.06 29.87 4.15
N ILE A 31 27.79 31.04 3.59
CA ILE A 31 28.18 31.39 2.23
C ILE A 31 29.54 32.08 2.23
N ARG A 32 30.48 31.49 1.49
CA ARG A 32 31.83 32.02 1.27
C ARG A 32 32.11 32.18 -0.21
N LYS A 33 32.85 33.23 -0.57
CA LYS A 33 33.42 33.39 -1.90
C LYS A 33 34.61 32.44 -2.11
N THR A 34 35.12 32.38 -3.34
CA THR A 34 36.27 31.53 -3.73
C THR A 34 37.55 31.86 -2.95
N ASP A 35 37.72 33.11 -2.51
CA ASP A 35 38.83 33.56 -1.66
C ASP A 35 38.63 33.24 -0.16
N GLY A 36 37.54 32.57 0.20
CA GLY A 36 37.19 32.20 1.58
C GLY A 36 36.49 33.31 2.38
N THR A 37 36.33 34.51 1.83
CA THR A 37 35.64 35.63 2.48
C THR A 37 34.15 35.35 2.66
N LEU A 38 33.59 35.76 3.80
CA LEU A 38 32.17 35.60 4.09
C LEU A 38 31.34 36.59 3.26
N VAL A 39 30.21 36.11 2.72
CA VAL A 39 29.20 36.97 2.11
C VAL A 39 28.24 37.39 3.24
N VAL A 40 28.43 38.57 3.83
CA VAL A 40 27.71 39.02 5.04
C VAL A 40 26.68 40.09 4.73
N ASN A 41 25.48 40.01 5.34
CA ASN A 41 24.41 41.01 5.21
C ASN A 41 24.03 41.33 3.75
N THR A 42 24.14 40.34 2.85
CA THR A 42 23.92 40.50 1.42
C THR A 42 22.78 39.59 0.95
N LEU A 43 21.93 40.12 0.06
CA LEU A 43 20.94 39.32 -0.65
C LEU A 43 21.65 38.36 -1.62
N VAL A 44 21.37 37.07 -1.49
CA VAL A 44 21.92 36.03 -2.35
C VAL A 44 20.79 35.25 -3.04
N GLY A 45 21.05 34.81 -4.28
CA GLY A 45 20.16 33.94 -5.03
C GLY A 45 20.63 32.50 -4.86
N ILE A 46 19.72 31.58 -4.55
CA ILE A 46 20.06 30.17 -4.30
C ILE A 46 19.15 29.28 -5.14
N LYS A 47 19.74 28.39 -5.94
CA LYS A 47 19.06 27.26 -6.58
C LYS A 47 19.37 25.99 -5.80
N ILE A 48 18.33 25.24 -5.48
CA ILE A 48 18.40 24.03 -4.65
C ILE A 48 17.87 22.87 -5.49
N SER A 49 18.64 21.79 -5.55
CA SER A 49 18.25 20.56 -6.24
C SER A 49 18.31 19.37 -5.30
N ILE A 50 17.28 18.52 -5.34
CA ILE A 50 17.30 17.21 -4.70
C ILE A 50 17.70 16.17 -5.74
N LEU A 51 18.87 15.57 -5.56
CA LEU A 51 19.44 14.56 -6.45
C LEU A 51 19.20 13.17 -5.89
N GLN A 52 18.83 12.21 -6.75
CA GLN A 52 18.57 10.83 -6.35
C GLN A 52 19.79 9.92 -6.61
N GLY A 53 20.09 9.04 -5.66
CA GLY A 53 21.06 7.96 -5.77
C GLY A 53 22.51 8.36 -5.52
N SER A 54 22.97 9.49 -6.07
CA SER A 54 24.35 9.97 -5.91
C SER A 54 24.45 11.51 -5.93
N ALA A 55 25.61 12.04 -5.55
CA ALA A 55 25.91 13.48 -5.58
C ALA A 55 25.89 14.09 -7.00
N SER A 56 25.92 13.27 -8.05
CA SER A 56 25.78 13.67 -9.45
C SER A 56 24.53 13.04 -10.10
N GLY A 57 23.60 12.57 -9.28
CA GLY A 57 22.39 11.90 -9.72
C GLY A 57 21.40 12.83 -10.42
N THR A 58 20.28 12.25 -10.87
CA THR A 58 19.22 13.03 -11.52
C THR A 58 18.52 13.91 -10.50
N ALA A 59 18.29 15.19 -10.85
CA ALA A 59 17.52 16.11 -10.04
C ALA A 59 16.01 15.79 -10.15
N VAL A 60 15.43 15.28 -9.06
CA VAL A 60 13.99 14.96 -8.97
C VAL A 60 13.14 16.14 -8.53
N TYR A 61 13.78 17.15 -7.92
CA TYR A 61 13.17 18.41 -7.54
C TYR A 61 14.19 19.54 -7.66
N VAL A 62 13.77 20.69 -8.19
CA VAL A 62 14.60 21.91 -8.27
C VAL A 62 13.74 23.10 -7.90
N GLU A 63 14.26 24.00 -7.06
CA GLU A 63 13.63 25.28 -6.72
C GLU A 63 14.65 26.43 -6.67
N THR A 64 14.15 27.65 -6.78
CA THR A 64 14.93 28.88 -6.58
C THR A 64 14.37 29.70 -5.43
N GLN A 65 15.27 30.34 -4.69
CA GLN A 65 14.96 31.20 -3.54
C GLN A 65 15.96 32.37 -3.46
N THR A 66 15.57 33.44 -2.78
CA THR A 66 16.48 34.52 -2.39
C THR A 66 16.44 34.70 -0.88
N THR A 67 17.59 34.94 -0.24
CA THR A 67 17.67 35.19 1.20
C THR A 67 18.82 36.14 1.51
N THR A 68 18.76 36.83 2.65
CA THR A 68 19.84 37.71 3.10
C THR A 68 20.70 36.99 4.11
N THR A 69 22.00 36.93 3.89
CA THR A 69 22.93 36.35 4.87
C THR A 69 23.06 37.24 6.11
N ASN A 70 23.36 36.67 7.27
CA ASN A 70 23.62 37.48 8.47
C ASN A 70 25.10 37.93 8.56
N ALA A 71 25.47 38.56 9.69
CA ALA A 71 26.84 39.03 9.95
C ALA A 71 27.91 37.91 9.97
N ASN A 72 27.50 36.65 10.12
CA ASN A 72 28.38 35.47 10.06
C ASN A 72 28.34 34.78 8.68
N GLY A 73 27.69 35.39 7.69
CA GLY A 73 27.50 34.81 6.35
C GLY A 73 26.52 33.65 6.31
N LEU A 74 25.72 33.44 7.36
CA LEU A 74 24.75 32.36 7.44
C LEU A 74 23.49 32.72 6.64
N ALA A 75 23.15 31.86 5.68
CA ALA A 75 21.85 31.83 5.02
C ALA A 75 20.94 30.81 5.72
N THR A 76 19.71 31.20 6.02
CA THR A 76 18.66 30.31 6.55
C THR A 76 17.49 30.30 5.56
N LEU A 77 17.05 29.10 5.19
CA LEU A 77 15.96 28.90 4.24
C LEU A 77 15.17 27.63 4.55
N ALA A 78 14.00 27.47 3.92
CA ALA A 78 13.21 26.26 4.00
C ALA A 78 13.08 25.64 2.60
N ILE A 79 13.72 24.49 2.38
CA ILE A 79 13.62 23.75 1.12
C ILE A 79 12.18 23.27 0.94
N GLY A 80 11.60 23.46 -0.24
CA GLY A 80 10.18 23.21 -0.53
C GLY A 80 9.30 24.46 -0.37
N GLY A 81 9.87 25.57 0.12
CA GLY A 81 9.20 26.87 0.21
C GLY A 81 9.56 27.85 -0.91
N GLY A 82 10.40 27.42 -1.87
CA GLY A 82 10.86 28.26 -2.97
C GLY A 82 9.92 28.25 -4.17
N THR A 83 10.41 28.84 -5.28
CA THR A 83 9.72 28.73 -6.58
C THR A 83 10.17 27.45 -7.27
N PRO A 84 9.29 26.44 -7.47
CA PRO A 84 9.68 25.21 -8.14
C PRO A 84 10.01 25.46 -9.61
N VAL A 85 11.11 24.88 -10.07
CA VAL A 85 11.54 24.87 -11.48
C VAL A 85 11.29 23.51 -12.10
N THR A 86 11.54 22.44 -11.34
CA THR A 86 11.34 21.05 -11.75
C THR A 86 10.68 20.27 -10.63
N GLY A 87 9.61 19.53 -10.96
CA GLY A 87 8.89 18.69 -10.01
C GLY A 87 8.18 19.47 -8.90
N THR A 88 7.72 18.75 -7.88
CA THR A 88 7.13 19.32 -6.67
C THR A 88 7.74 18.65 -5.45
N PHE A 89 7.91 19.36 -4.35
CA PHE A 89 8.49 18.78 -3.13
C PHE A 89 7.63 17.62 -2.60
N ALA A 90 6.30 17.73 -2.72
CA ALA A 90 5.34 16.69 -2.37
C ALA A 90 5.47 15.40 -3.21
N GLY A 91 5.89 15.54 -4.48
CA GLY A 91 5.99 14.44 -5.42
C GLY A 91 7.28 13.63 -5.32
N ILE A 92 8.23 14.03 -4.46
CA ILE A 92 9.49 13.30 -4.28
C ILE A 92 9.18 11.95 -3.63
N ASN A 93 9.55 10.86 -4.30
CA ASN A 93 9.41 9.52 -3.74
C ASN A 93 10.55 9.19 -2.77
N TRP A 94 10.48 9.70 -1.54
CA TRP A 94 11.50 9.53 -0.50
C TRP A 94 11.84 8.07 -0.13
N THR A 95 11.08 7.08 -0.62
CA THR A 95 11.35 5.65 -0.39
C THR A 95 12.42 5.08 -1.32
N SER A 96 12.77 5.79 -2.39
CA SER A 96 13.57 5.24 -3.50
C SER A 96 15.09 5.42 -3.35
N GLY A 97 15.61 5.23 -2.13
CA GLY A 97 17.05 5.18 -1.84
C GLY A 97 17.63 6.48 -1.25
N THR A 98 18.90 6.74 -1.55
CA THR A 98 19.66 7.88 -1.02
C THR A 98 19.35 9.17 -1.77
N TYR A 99 19.37 10.30 -1.07
CA TYR A 99 19.17 11.62 -1.65
C TYR A 99 20.30 12.57 -1.27
N PHE A 100 20.54 13.57 -2.12
CA PHE A 100 21.55 14.61 -1.93
C PHE A 100 20.92 15.98 -2.16
N ILE A 101 21.34 16.97 -1.38
CA ILE A 101 21.02 18.38 -1.61
C ILE A 101 22.20 18.99 -2.34
N LYS A 102 21.94 19.51 -3.54
CA LYS A 102 22.86 20.38 -4.26
C LYS A 102 22.38 21.82 -4.14
N THR A 103 23.26 22.72 -3.72
CA THR A 103 23.02 24.16 -3.69
C THR A 103 23.95 24.86 -4.68
N GLU A 104 23.39 25.84 -5.38
CA GLU A 104 24.08 26.70 -6.33
C GLU A 104 23.72 28.14 -5.95
N THR A 105 24.70 28.97 -5.62
CA THR A 105 24.50 30.30 -5.03
C THR A 105 25.11 31.40 -5.89
N ASP A 106 24.33 32.45 -6.14
CA ASP A 106 24.74 33.73 -6.71
C ASP A 106 24.89 34.74 -5.57
N PRO A 107 26.13 35.18 -5.25
CA PRO A 107 26.39 36.11 -4.16
C PRO A 107 25.85 37.53 -4.41
N THR A 108 25.37 37.83 -5.61
CA THR A 108 24.79 39.13 -6.00
C THR A 108 23.26 39.14 -6.02
N GLY A 109 22.62 38.02 -5.69
CA GLY A 109 21.15 37.92 -5.64
C GLY A 109 20.49 37.53 -6.97
N GLY A 110 21.27 37.35 -8.04
CA GLY A 110 20.78 36.99 -9.36
C GLY A 110 20.68 35.48 -9.60
N THR A 111 20.85 35.10 -10.87
CA THR A 111 20.79 33.70 -11.34
C THR A 111 22.14 33.20 -11.88
N ASN A 112 23.21 33.95 -11.68
CA ASN A 112 24.57 33.58 -12.09
C ASN A 112 25.25 32.82 -10.96
N TYR A 113 24.82 31.57 -10.75
CA TYR A 113 25.28 30.76 -9.64
C TYR A 113 26.75 30.34 -9.81
N THR A 114 27.62 30.82 -8.91
CA THR A 114 29.07 30.57 -8.97
C THR A 114 29.58 29.68 -7.85
N ILE A 115 28.88 29.65 -6.70
CA ILE A 115 29.24 28.83 -5.54
C ILE A 115 28.37 27.57 -5.55
N THR A 116 28.98 26.40 -5.60
CA THR A 116 28.26 25.11 -5.61
C THR A 116 28.67 24.24 -4.43
N GLY A 117 27.70 23.57 -3.81
CA GLY A 117 27.94 22.54 -2.79
C GLY A 117 26.96 21.39 -2.95
N THR A 118 27.42 20.17 -2.64
CA THR A 118 26.55 18.98 -2.59
C THR A 118 26.78 18.23 -1.29
N SER A 119 25.70 17.90 -0.59
CA SER A 119 25.74 17.09 0.64
C SER A 119 24.68 16.01 0.61
N GLN A 120 24.94 14.87 1.27
CA GLN A 120 23.96 13.80 1.40
C GLN A 120 22.87 14.20 2.41
N LEU A 121 21.61 13.91 2.09
CA LEU A 121 20.51 13.94 3.05
C LEU A 121 20.61 12.70 3.94
N LEU A 122 20.97 12.92 5.21
CA LEU A 122 20.98 11.88 6.24
C LEU A 122 19.69 11.96 7.06
N SER A 123 19.14 10.81 7.43
CA SER A 123 17.97 10.73 8.29
C SER A 123 18.29 11.25 9.70
N VAL A 124 17.39 12.06 10.26
CA VAL A 124 17.45 12.46 11.69
C VAL A 124 16.79 11.39 12.58
N PRO A 125 17.14 11.26 13.88
CA PRO A 125 16.60 10.21 14.76
C PRO A 125 15.07 10.13 14.80
N TYR A 126 14.38 11.28 14.82
CA TYR A 126 12.92 11.33 14.75
C TYR A 126 12.36 10.85 13.40
N ALA A 127 13.06 11.14 12.29
CA ALA A 127 12.68 10.65 10.96
C ALA A 127 12.95 9.16 10.79
N LEU A 128 13.98 8.61 11.43
CA LEU A 128 14.21 7.16 11.51
C LEU A 128 13.07 6.47 12.28
N TYR A 129 12.63 7.06 13.40
CA TYR A 129 11.52 6.54 14.18
C TYR A 129 10.17 6.65 13.45
N ALA A 130 9.90 7.78 12.78
CA ALA A 130 8.69 7.99 11.97
C ALA A 130 8.68 7.16 10.66
N GLY A 131 9.84 6.90 10.05
CA GLY A 131 9.96 5.94 8.94
C GLY A 131 9.74 4.48 9.37
N SER A 132 9.86 4.21 10.67
CA SER A 132 9.58 2.89 11.26
C SER A 132 8.09 2.66 11.55
N SER A 133 7.27 3.72 11.62
CA SER A 133 5.81 3.62 11.62
C SER A 133 5.27 3.40 10.22
N GLN A 134 5.77 2.36 9.54
CA GLN A 134 5.03 1.75 8.44
C GLN A 134 3.60 1.48 8.95
N ASN A 135 2.60 1.82 8.15
CA ASN A 135 1.23 1.40 8.42
C ASN A 135 1.24 -0.13 8.59
N LYS A 136 1.18 -0.61 9.83
CA LYS A 136 1.19 -2.05 10.13
C LYS A 136 -0.14 -2.69 9.76
N GLY A 137 -1.10 -1.91 9.28
CA GLY A 137 -2.44 -2.36 8.95
C GLY A 137 -3.28 -2.61 10.20
N LYS A 138 -4.57 -2.80 9.99
CA LYS A 138 -5.49 -3.31 11.01
C LYS A 138 -5.29 -4.82 11.12
N THR A 139 -5.53 -5.36 12.31
CA THR A 139 -5.56 -6.81 12.54
C THR A 139 -6.65 -7.50 11.69
N SER A 140 -7.76 -6.80 11.48
CA SER A 140 -8.86 -7.29 10.65
C SER A 140 -9.38 -6.21 9.70
N ILE A 141 -9.66 -6.63 8.47
CA ILE A 141 -10.34 -5.84 7.43
C ILE A 141 -11.73 -6.44 7.23
N THR A 142 -12.76 -5.59 7.21
CA THR A 142 -14.15 -5.99 7.01
C THR A 142 -14.80 -5.17 5.90
N LEU A 143 -15.26 -5.82 4.84
CA LEU A 143 -15.98 -5.25 3.71
C LEU A 143 -17.42 -5.75 3.72
N THR A 144 -18.40 -4.85 3.75
CA THR A 144 -19.83 -5.21 3.83
C THR A 144 -20.73 -4.23 3.08
N GLY A 145 -21.98 -4.64 2.83
CA GLY A 145 -23.02 -3.78 2.29
C GLY A 145 -22.79 -3.38 0.82
N ASN A 146 -23.23 -2.18 0.44
CA ASN A 146 -23.17 -1.74 -0.95
C ASN A 146 -21.81 -1.17 -1.39
N ILE A 147 -20.72 -1.76 -0.90
CA ILE A 147 -19.36 -1.33 -1.24
C ILE A 147 -19.05 -1.64 -2.72
N THR A 148 -18.53 -0.65 -3.43
CA THR A 148 -18.06 -0.79 -4.82
C THR A 148 -16.62 -1.29 -4.86
N ASP A 149 -16.18 -1.80 -6.02
CA ASP A 149 -14.80 -2.27 -6.23
C ASP A 149 -13.75 -1.20 -5.88
N ALA A 150 -13.99 0.06 -6.28
CA ALA A 150 -13.07 1.17 -5.98
C ALA A 150 -12.98 1.47 -4.48
N GLN A 151 -14.11 1.43 -3.77
CA GLN A 151 -14.15 1.65 -2.32
C GLN A 151 -13.47 0.50 -1.57
N ALA A 152 -13.71 -0.75 -1.97
CA ALA A 152 -13.07 -1.91 -1.39
C ALA A 152 -11.54 -1.87 -1.60
N ALA A 153 -11.09 -1.55 -2.81
CA ALA A 153 -9.66 -1.41 -3.11
C ALA A 153 -9.00 -0.31 -2.27
N ALA A 154 -9.63 0.87 -2.15
CA ALA A 154 -9.14 1.96 -1.32
C ALA A 154 -9.07 1.56 0.16
N GLN A 155 -10.09 0.86 0.68
CA GLN A 155 -10.11 0.40 2.06
C GLN A 155 -9.02 -0.65 2.32
N ILE A 156 -8.86 -1.65 1.43
CA ILE A 156 -7.80 -2.65 1.55
C ILE A 156 -6.42 -1.98 1.52
N ALA A 157 -6.19 -1.02 0.62
CA ALA A 157 -4.92 -0.30 0.54
C ALA A 157 -4.62 0.51 1.81
N ALA A 158 -5.65 1.11 2.43
CA ALA A 158 -5.50 1.88 3.66
C ALA A 158 -5.35 1.01 4.92
N GLU A 159 -5.96 -0.18 4.94
CA GLU A 159 -6.09 -1.01 6.14
C GLU A 159 -5.19 -2.24 6.15
N SER A 160 -4.65 -2.68 5.01
CA SER A 160 -3.75 -3.84 4.97
C SER A 160 -2.31 -3.48 5.37
N GLY A 161 -1.66 -4.41 6.06
CA GLY A 161 -0.26 -4.30 6.47
C GLY A 161 0.21 -5.57 7.17
N SER A 162 1.40 -5.51 7.78
CA SER A 162 2.05 -6.69 8.38
C SER A 162 1.31 -7.32 9.58
N TYR A 163 0.33 -6.63 10.18
CA TYR A 163 -0.50 -7.15 11.27
C TYR A 163 -1.85 -7.66 10.79
N THR A 164 -2.19 -7.53 9.50
CA THR A 164 -3.46 -8.01 8.98
C THR A 164 -3.48 -9.54 8.97
N GLU A 165 -4.29 -10.11 9.86
CA GLU A 165 -4.42 -11.56 10.03
C GLU A 165 -5.78 -12.07 9.54
N SER A 166 -6.79 -11.20 9.52
CA SER A 166 -8.18 -11.59 9.24
C SER A 166 -8.85 -10.71 8.19
N LEU A 167 -9.48 -11.35 7.20
CA LEU A 167 -10.27 -10.68 6.17
C LEU A 167 -11.70 -11.20 6.17
N TYR A 168 -12.66 -10.29 6.28
CA TYR A 168 -14.09 -10.57 6.21
C TYR A 168 -14.70 -9.79 5.04
N ILE A 169 -15.32 -10.49 4.10
CA ILE A 169 -16.10 -9.90 2.99
C ILE A 169 -17.50 -10.49 3.07
N LEU A 170 -18.44 -9.75 3.66
CA LEU A 170 -19.72 -10.30 4.10
C LEU A 170 -20.87 -9.48 3.55
N ASN A 171 -21.86 -10.16 2.96
CA ASN A 171 -23.12 -9.54 2.55
C ASN A 171 -22.93 -8.30 1.64
N THR A 172 -21.97 -8.34 0.71
CA THR A 172 -21.77 -7.25 -0.23
C THR A 172 -22.72 -7.35 -1.42
N THR A 173 -23.22 -6.20 -1.89
CA THR A 173 -24.21 -6.14 -2.99
C THR A 173 -23.67 -5.54 -4.29
N ALA A 174 -22.68 -4.66 -4.23
CA ALA A 174 -22.09 -4.02 -5.42
C ALA A 174 -20.64 -4.46 -5.73
N LEU A 175 -20.00 -5.21 -4.83
CA LEU A 175 -18.64 -5.67 -5.00
C LEU A 175 -18.61 -6.82 -6.01
N THR A 176 -17.85 -6.65 -7.10
CA THR A 176 -17.71 -7.64 -8.16
C THR A 176 -16.34 -8.28 -8.20
N THR A 177 -15.30 -7.53 -7.84
CA THR A 177 -13.91 -8.01 -7.90
C THR A 177 -13.14 -7.57 -6.67
N VAL A 178 -12.33 -8.47 -6.13
CA VAL A 178 -11.42 -8.18 -5.01
C VAL A 178 -10.02 -8.66 -5.34
N ASN A 179 -9.05 -7.75 -5.25
CA ASN A 179 -7.63 -8.05 -5.38
C ASN A 179 -6.95 -7.88 -4.02
N LEU A 180 -6.31 -8.95 -3.54
CA LEU A 180 -5.68 -9.06 -2.22
C LEU A 180 -4.18 -9.32 -2.37
N SER A 181 -3.55 -8.67 -3.34
CA SER A 181 -2.10 -8.77 -3.58
C SER A 181 -1.25 -8.28 -2.42
N THR A 182 -1.80 -7.48 -1.50
CA THR A 182 -1.09 -7.02 -0.30
C THR A 182 -1.05 -8.06 0.82
N LEU A 183 -1.93 -9.08 0.79
CA LEU A 183 -1.96 -10.14 1.80
C LEU A 183 -0.98 -11.25 1.44
N THR A 184 0.02 -11.46 2.30
CA THR A 184 0.98 -12.56 2.19
C THR A 184 0.62 -13.74 3.09
N ASN A 185 0.08 -13.46 4.27
CA ASN A 185 -0.33 -14.48 5.24
C ASN A 185 -1.70 -14.09 5.80
N ALA A 186 -2.55 -15.07 6.08
CA ALA A 186 -3.82 -14.83 6.76
C ALA A 186 -4.18 -15.98 7.68
N SER A 187 -4.54 -15.66 8.92
CA SER A 187 -5.11 -16.61 9.87
C SER A 187 -6.56 -16.92 9.49
N GLN A 188 -7.34 -15.91 9.08
CA GLN A 188 -8.75 -16.07 8.72
C GLN A 188 -9.11 -15.32 7.44
N ILE A 189 -9.73 -16.01 6.50
CA ILE A 189 -10.37 -15.42 5.32
C ILE A 189 -11.80 -15.97 5.28
N VAL A 190 -12.77 -15.06 5.38
CA VAL A 190 -14.19 -15.39 5.34
C VAL A 190 -14.88 -14.48 4.32
N ILE A 191 -15.35 -15.07 3.23
CA ILE A 191 -16.01 -14.37 2.13
C ILE A 191 -17.38 -15.00 1.94
N THR A 192 -18.44 -14.38 2.45
CA THR A 192 -19.78 -14.98 2.39
C THR A 192 -20.92 -14.04 2.01
N ASN A 193 -21.92 -14.61 1.35
CA ASN A 193 -23.17 -13.95 0.97
C ASN A 193 -22.95 -12.73 0.07
N ASN A 194 -21.93 -12.73 -0.78
CA ASN A 194 -21.65 -11.60 -1.67
C ASN A 194 -22.38 -11.83 -3.00
N ALA A 195 -23.45 -11.08 -3.22
CA ALA A 195 -24.40 -11.34 -4.30
C ALA A 195 -23.79 -11.11 -5.70
N SER A 196 -22.88 -10.16 -5.81
CA SER A 196 -22.32 -9.70 -7.10
C SER A 196 -20.85 -10.09 -7.31
N LEU A 197 -20.21 -10.74 -6.32
CA LEU A 197 -18.78 -11.03 -6.33
C LEU A 197 -18.44 -12.14 -7.32
N LYS A 198 -17.70 -11.80 -8.37
CA LYS A 198 -17.31 -12.70 -9.48
C LYS A 198 -15.90 -13.24 -9.37
N THR A 199 -14.98 -12.44 -8.83
CA THR A 199 -13.56 -12.77 -8.83
C THR A 199 -12.90 -12.37 -7.51
N VAL A 200 -12.08 -13.28 -6.96
CA VAL A 200 -11.19 -12.99 -5.82
C VAL A 200 -9.78 -13.45 -6.15
N ASN A 201 -8.80 -12.55 -6.01
CA ASN A 201 -7.40 -12.85 -6.30
C ASN A 201 -6.50 -12.68 -5.07
N PHE A 202 -5.79 -13.74 -4.71
CA PHE A 202 -4.80 -13.82 -3.63
C PHE A 202 -3.40 -14.08 -4.22
N SER A 203 -2.91 -13.18 -5.08
CA SER A 203 -1.68 -13.40 -5.86
C SER A 203 -0.45 -13.73 -5.00
N ASN A 204 -0.34 -13.12 -3.82
CA ASN A 204 0.83 -13.22 -2.93
C ASN A 204 0.57 -14.02 -1.64
N LEU A 205 -0.62 -14.59 -1.47
CA LEU A 205 -0.97 -15.34 -0.27
C LEU A 205 -0.22 -16.68 -0.26
N THR A 206 0.69 -16.85 0.70
CA THR A 206 1.51 -18.05 0.89
C THR A 206 0.96 -18.98 1.96
N THR A 207 0.33 -18.42 3.00
CA THR A 207 -0.18 -19.22 4.13
C THR A 207 -1.63 -18.90 4.47
N ILE A 208 -2.39 -19.97 4.72
CA ILE A 208 -3.71 -19.96 5.35
C ILE A 208 -3.55 -20.63 6.71
N GLY A 209 -3.77 -19.89 7.79
CA GLY A 209 -3.59 -20.38 9.15
C GLY A 209 -4.76 -21.24 9.63
N ASN A 210 -5.88 -20.62 9.97
CA ASN A 210 -6.98 -21.30 10.65
C ASN A 210 -8.18 -21.53 9.75
N ARG A 211 -8.75 -20.46 9.16
CA ARG A 211 -10.05 -20.53 8.47
C ARG A 211 -9.98 -19.92 7.08
N PHE A 212 -10.37 -20.68 6.05
CA PHE A 212 -10.51 -20.17 4.68
C PHE A 212 -11.86 -20.57 4.10
N TYR A 213 -12.86 -19.74 4.36
CA TYR A 213 -14.27 -20.02 4.04
C TYR A 213 -14.76 -19.01 3.01
N ILE A 214 -15.06 -19.49 1.82
CA ILE A 214 -15.67 -18.68 0.77
C ILE A 214 -16.96 -19.38 0.39
N GLN A 215 -18.08 -18.86 0.88
CA GLN A 215 -19.36 -19.57 0.81
C GLN A 215 -20.52 -18.67 0.41
N ARG A 216 -21.48 -19.21 -0.33
CA ARG A 216 -22.69 -18.48 -0.73
C ARG A 216 -22.38 -17.20 -1.52
N ASN A 217 -21.48 -17.30 -2.51
CA ASN A 217 -21.21 -16.22 -3.45
C ASN A 217 -21.70 -16.68 -4.83
N PRO A 218 -22.98 -16.48 -5.16
CA PRO A 218 -23.69 -17.20 -6.22
C PRO A 218 -23.18 -16.91 -7.65
N VAL A 219 -22.34 -15.90 -7.83
CA VAL A 219 -21.74 -15.55 -9.13
C VAL A 219 -20.20 -15.61 -9.13
N LEU A 220 -19.61 -16.12 -8.04
CA LEU A 220 -18.16 -16.23 -7.90
C LEU A 220 -17.64 -17.36 -8.77
N SER A 221 -17.01 -16.99 -9.88
CA SER A 221 -16.57 -17.91 -10.93
C SER A 221 -15.07 -18.02 -11.07
N SER A 222 -14.28 -17.23 -10.33
CA SER A 222 -12.82 -17.31 -10.36
C SER A 222 -12.19 -16.98 -9.00
N ILE A 223 -11.30 -17.87 -8.55
CA ILE A 223 -10.48 -17.68 -7.35
C ILE A 223 -9.05 -18.12 -7.66
N GLY A 224 -8.06 -17.30 -7.31
CA GLY A 224 -6.65 -17.64 -7.49
C GLY A 224 -5.84 -17.42 -6.21
N PHE A 225 -5.02 -18.40 -5.85
CA PHE A 225 -4.01 -18.33 -4.79
C PHE A 225 -2.71 -19.04 -5.24
N PRO A 226 -2.06 -18.56 -6.32
CA PRO A 226 -0.96 -19.27 -6.98
C PRO A 226 0.25 -19.49 -6.06
N SER A 227 0.51 -18.54 -5.15
CA SER A 227 1.64 -18.55 -4.23
C SER A 227 1.42 -19.38 -2.96
N LEU A 228 0.26 -20.02 -2.81
CA LEU A 228 -0.08 -20.79 -1.60
C LEU A 228 0.86 -21.98 -1.42
N THR A 229 1.42 -22.12 -0.23
CA THR A 229 2.32 -23.24 0.15
C THR A 229 1.88 -23.95 1.43
N TYR A 230 1.06 -23.31 2.27
CA TYR A 230 0.60 -23.90 3.53
C TYR A 230 -0.88 -23.66 3.81
N VAL A 231 -1.58 -24.72 4.22
CA VAL A 231 -2.96 -24.69 4.71
C VAL A 231 -3.03 -25.34 6.09
N GLY A 232 -3.45 -24.60 7.09
CA GLY A 232 -3.57 -25.09 8.46
C GLY A 232 -4.90 -25.80 8.76
N PHE A 233 -5.28 -25.77 10.03
CA PHE A 233 -6.09 -26.81 10.67
C PHE A 233 -7.50 -27.03 10.10
N LEU A 234 -8.26 -25.98 9.77
CA LEU A 234 -9.64 -26.20 9.28
C LEU A 234 -9.63 -26.60 7.81
N GLY A 235 -8.62 -26.22 7.03
CA GLY A 235 -8.57 -26.46 5.60
C GLY A 235 -9.30 -25.40 4.76
N VAL A 236 -9.82 -25.81 3.61
CA VAL A 236 -10.36 -24.93 2.55
C VAL A 236 -11.84 -25.25 2.31
N TYR A 237 -12.71 -24.25 2.44
CA TYR A 237 -14.15 -24.41 2.21
C TYR A 237 -14.64 -23.41 1.18
N LEU A 238 -14.91 -23.90 -0.02
CA LEU A 238 -15.41 -23.15 -1.17
C LEU A 238 -16.78 -23.74 -1.56
N SER A 239 -17.85 -23.39 -0.85
CA SER A 239 -19.16 -24.03 -1.02
C SER A 239 -20.32 -23.06 -1.29
N GLY A 240 -21.23 -23.40 -2.22
CA GLY A 240 -22.31 -22.47 -2.59
C GLY A 240 -21.82 -21.31 -3.45
N ASN A 241 -20.85 -21.54 -4.32
CA ASN A 241 -20.34 -20.54 -5.27
C ASN A 241 -20.70 -20.95 -6.72
N ALA A 242 -20.15 -20.27 -7.73
CA ALA A 242 -20.32 -20.59 -9.15
C ALA A 242 -19.00 -20.97 -9.82
N LEU A 243 -18.12 -21.67 -9.09
CA LEU A 243 -16.80 -22.06 -9.60
C LEU A 243 -16.96 -23.18 -10.63
N PRO A 244 -16.55 -22.97 -11.90
CA PRO A 244 -16.63 -24.02 -12.92
C PRO A 244 -15.61 -25.14 -12.64
N SER A 245 -15.83 -26.33 -13.22
CA SER A 245 -14.92 -27.48 -13.07
C SER A 245 -13.45 -27.16 -13.40
N SER A 246 -13.18 -26.23 -14.32
CA SER A 246 -11.81 -25.78 -14.61
C SER A 246 -11.15 -25.10 -13.40
N GLN A 247 -11.88 -24.24 -12.68
CA GLN A 247 -11.41 -23.62 -11.45
C GLN A 247 -11.26 -24.65 -10.32
N ILE A 248 -12.20 -25.59 -10.21
CA ILE A 248 -12.09 -26.70 -9.25
C ILE A 248 -10.80 -27.49 -9.49
N ASN A 249 -10.48 -27.82 -10.75
CA ASN A 249 -9.25 -28.51 -11.10
C ASN A 249 -8.00 -27.68 -10.75
N THR A 250 -7.99 -26.37 -11.06
CA THR A 250 -6.88 -25.48 -10.70
C THR A 250 -6.66 -25.43 -9.18
N ILE A 251 -7.74 -25.36 -8.40
CA ILE A 251 -7.67 -25.34 -6.94
C ILE A 251 -7.10 -26.65 -6.41
N LEU A 252 -7.60 -27.80 -6.88
CA LEU A 252 -7.11 -29.11 -6.46
C LEU A 252 -5.63 -29.28 -6.78
N ASN A 253 -5.22 -28.91 -8.00
CA ASN A 253 -3.83 -28.96 -8.42
C ASN A 253 -2.92 -28.12 -7.51
N LYS A 254 -3.34 -26.88 -7.20
CA LYS A 254 -2.61 -26.00 -6.29
C LYS A 254 -2.49 -26.62 -4.89
N LEU A 255 -3.56 -27.23 -4.39
CA LEU A 255 -3.58 -27.86 -3.06
C LEU A 255 -2.73 -29.12 -2.98
N VAL A 256 -2.58 -29.90 -4.07
CA VAL A 256 -1.63 -31.04 -4.12
C VAL A 256 -0.18 -30.58 -3.86
N THR A 257 0.17 -29.38 -4.30
CA THR A 257 1.53 -28.82 -4.12
C THR A 257 1.75 -28.11 -2.79
N ALA A 258 0.70 -27.94 -1.97
CA ALA A 258 0.78 -27.26 -0.69
C ALA A 258 0.94 -28.27 0.46
N THR A 259 1.62 -27.85 1.53
CA THR A 259 1.59 -28.57 2.80
C THR A 259 0.25 -28.31 3.49
N ILE A 260 -0.55 -29.35 3.66
CA ILE A 260 -1.87 -29.28 4.30
C ILE A 260 -1.80 -30.00 5.63
N TYR A 261 -2.30 -29.36 6.69
CA TYR A 261 -2.35 -29.95 8.02
C TYR A 261 -3.16 -31.27 8.02
N THR A 262 -2.62 -32.30 8.67
CA THR A 262 -3.26 -33.63 8.74
C THR A 262 -4.58 -33.55 9.51
N GLY A 263 -5.67 -34.00 8.90
CA GLY A 263 -7.02 -33.88 9.49
C GLY A 263 -7.80 -32.65 9.03
N SER A 264 -7.19 -31.77 8.22
CA SER A 264 -7.92 -30.70 7.52
C SER A 264 -8.89 -31.27 6.49
N ALA A 265 -9.89 -30.47 6.12
CA ALA A 265 -10.85 -30.80 5.07
C ALA A 265 -10.78 -29.81 3.91
N ILE A 266 -10.97 -30.31 2.70
CA ILE A 266 -11.15 -29.54 1.49
C ILE A 266 -12.59 -29.77 1.04
N ASN A 267 -13.40 -28.73 1.06
CA ASN A 267 -14.80 -28.79 0.66
C ASN A 267 -15.04 -27.81 -0.50
N LEU A 268 -15.26 -28.36 -1.69
CA LEU A 268 -15.50 -27.63 -2.94
C LEU A 268 -16.91 -27.89 -3.48
N ASN A 269 -17.87 -28.28 -2.64
CA ASN A 269 -19.19 -28.73 -3.06
C ASN A 269 -20.24 -27.61 -3.19
N ARG A 270 -21.44 -27.96 -3.64
CA ARG A 270 -22.58 -27.06 -3.86
C ARG A 270 -22.24 -25.92 -4.82
N GLN A 271 -21.49 -26.17 -5.89
CA GLN A 271 -21.36 -25.15 -6.93
C GLN A 271 -22.69 -25.05 -7.69
N THR A 272 -22.98 -23.85 -8.20
CA THR A 272 -24.16 -23.59 -9.03
C THR A 272 -23.70 -22.92 -10.33
N PRO A 273 -23.69 -23.64 -11.47
CA PRO A 273 -24.08 -25.04 -11.64
C PRO A 273 -23.12 -26.04 -10.98
N SER A 274 -23.59 -27.27 -10.77
CA SER A 274 -22.78 -28.38 -10.25
C SER A 274 -21.51 -28.55 -11.08
N SER A 275 -20.37 -28.57 -10.41
CA SER A 275 -19.04 -28.50 -11.04
C SER A 275 -18.09 -29.55 -10.46
N PRO A 276 -18.32 -30.85 -10.76
CA PRO A 276 -17.42 -31.91 -10.32
C PRO A 276 -16.02 -31.75 -10.96
N PRO A 277 -14.94 -32.24 -10.31
CA PRO A 277 -13.61 -32.26 -10.91
C PRO A 277 -13.58 -33.14 -12.15
N THR A 278 -12.70 -32.82 -13.10
CA THR A 278 -12.57 -33.56 -14.36
C THR A 278 -11.09 -33.78 -14.71
N GLY A 279 -10.79 -34.82 -15.51
CA GLY A 279 -9.43 -35.09 -15.98
C GLY A 279 -8.41 -35.14 -14.83
N GLN A 280 -7.35 -34.33 -14.92
CA GLN A 280 -6.32 -34.23 -13.87
C GLN A 280 -6.89 -33.88 -12.50
N GLY A 281 -7.98 -33.12 -12.42
CA GLY A 281 -8.61 -32.79 -11.12
C GLY A 281 -9.13 -34.01 -10.37
N ILE A 282 -9.55 -35.07 -11.07
CA ILE A 282 -9.96 -36.33 -10.42
C ILE A 282 -8.75 -37.01 -9.76
N ILE A 283 -7.61 -37.00 -10.45
CA ILE A 283 -6.34 -37.55 -9.95
C ILE A 283 -5.85 -36.71 -8.77
N ASP A 284 -5.88 -35.38 -8.88
CA ASP A 284 -5.45 -34.47 -7.81
C ASP A 284 -6.30 -34.63 -6.55
N LYS A 285 -7.64 -34.78 -6.71
CA LYS A 285 -8.53 -35.13 -5.60
C LYS A 285 -8.13 -36.45 -4.93
N GLN A 286 -7.86 -37.49 -5.72
CA GLN A 286 -7.47 -38.79 -5.16
C GLN A 286 -6.11 -38.72 -4.45
N THR A 287 -5.16 -37.96 -4.99
CA THR A 287 -3.85 -37.72 -4.35
C THR A 287 -4.01 -37.10 -2.96
N LEU A 288 -4.86 -36.08 -2.83
CA LEU A 288 -5.16 -35.45 -1.54
C LEU A 288 -5.83 -36.42 -0.55
N ILE A 289 -6.77 -37.25 -1.03
CA ILE A 289 -7.42 -38.29 -0.21
C ILE A 289 -6.41 -39.32 0.28
N ASN A 290 -5.51 -39.78 -0.59
CA ASN A 290 -4.44 -40.72 -0.25
C ASN A 290 -3.44 -40.12 0.76
N ALA A 291 -3.29 -38.80 0.79
CA ALA A 291 -2.53 -38.07 1.80
C ALA A 291 -3.29 -37.90 3.14
N GLY A 292 -4.47 -38.50 3.29
CA GLY A 292 -5.27 -38.48 4.52
C GLY A 292 -6.16 -37.24 4.68
N ILE A 293 -6.34 -36.45 3.62
CA ILE A 293 -7.17 -35.24 3.62
C ILE A 293 -8.61 -35.59 3.24
N GLN A 294 -9.58 -35.06 3.97
CA GLN A 294 -10.99 -35.23 3.61
C GLN A 294 -11.34 -34.28 2.46
N VAL A 295 -11.68 -34.82 1.28
CA VAL A 295 -12.00 -34.00 0.09
C VAL A 295 -13.42 -34.25 -0.40
N SER A 296 -14.24 -33.20 -0.39
CA SER A 296 -15.60 -33.18 -0.93
C SER A 296 -15.70 -32.26 -2.15
N THR A 297 -16.33 -32.73 -3.21
CA THR A 297 -16.65 -31.97 -4.42
C THR A 297 -18.11 -32.21 -4.79
N ASP A 298 -18.63 -31.49 -5.77
CA ASP A 298 -19.84 -31.92 -6.48
C ASP A 298 -19.67 -33.30 -7.15
#